data_AF-A0A377BR19-F1
#
_entry.id   AF-A0A377BR19-F1
#
_cell.length_a   1.000
_cell.length_b   1.000
_cell.length_c   1.000
_cell.angle_alpha   90.00
_cell.angle_beta   90.00
_cell.angle_gamma   90.00
#
_symmetry.space_group_name_H-M   'P 1'
#
loop_
_entity.id
_entity.type
_entity.pdbx_description
1 polymer ?
#
loop_
_entity_poly.entity_id
_entity_poly.type
_entity_poly.pdbx_seq_one_letter_code
_entity_poly.pdbx_strand_id
1 'polypeptide(L)' 'MIAPILDEIADEYQGKLTVAKLNIDQNPGTAPKYGIRGIPTLLLFKNGEVAATQSGRTV' A
#
# COMPACT_ATOMS: atom_id res chain seq x y z
N MET A 1 -7.91 7.01 -8.22
CA MET A 1 -8.40 8.10 -7.34
C MET A 1 -7.52 8.30 -6.10
N ILE A 2 -6.94 7.25 -5.49
CA ILE A 2 -6.10 7.40 -4.27
C ILE A 2 -4.64 7.82 -4.53
N ALA A 3 -4.14 7.63 -5.76
CA ALA A 3 -2.75 7.91 -6.13
C ALA A 3 -2.26 9.34 -5.83
N PRO A 4 -2.95 10.44 -6.21
CA PRO A 4 -2.44 11.79 -5.95
C PRO A 4 -2.36 12.11 -4.44
N ILE A 5 -3.29 11.59 -3.64
CA ILE A 5 -3.27 11.77 -2.18
C ILE A 5 -2.07 11.03 -1.56
N LEU A 6 -1.72 9.85 -2.09
CA LEU A 6 -0.53 9.13 -1.63
C LEU A 6 0.76 9.86 -1.99
N ASP A 7 0.80 10.50 -3.16
CA ASP A 7 1.96 11.29 -3.59
C ASP A 7 2.12 12.54 -2.71
N GLU A 8 1.03 13.24 -2.39
CA GLU A 8 1.05 14.37 -1.43
C GLU A 8 1.52 13.94 -0.03
N ILE A 9 1.06 12.79 0.46
CA ILE A 9 1.53 12.23 1.75
C ILE A 9 3.01 11.83 1.67
N ALA A 10 3.46 11.28 0.54
CA ALA A 10 4.87 10.92 0.35
C ALA A 10 5.75 12.17 0.43
N ASP A 11 5.31 13.27 -0.16
CA ASP A 11 6.00 14.55 -0.15
C ASP A 11 5.96 15.20 1.26
N GLU A 12 4.80 15.23 1.92
CA GLU A 12 4.65 15.81 3.25
C GLU A 12 5.43 15.04 4.33
N TYR A 13 5.49 13.70 4.21
CA TYR A 13 6.18 12.82 5.15
C TYR A 13 7.56 12.39 4.66
N GLN A 14 8.18 13.13 3.72
CA GLN A 14 9.53 12.85 3.26
C GLN A 14 10.50 12.66 4.44
N GLY A 15 11.23 11.54 4.41
CA GLY A 15 12.20 11.15 5.44
C GLY A 15 11.59 10.51 6.70
N LYS A 16 10.27 10.50 6.87
CA LYS A 16 9.56 9.82 7.97
C LYS A 16 8.80 8.58 7.53
N LEU A 17 8.26 8.59 6.31
CA LEU A 17 7.47 7.51 5.75
C LEU A 17 7.91 7.23 4.31
N THR A 18 7.99 5.96 3.94
CA THR A 18 8.26 5.54 2.56
C THR A 18 6.97 5.06 1.93
N VAL A 19 6.48 5.80 0.93
CA VAL A 19 5.36 5.37 0.09
C VAL A 19 5.93 4.61 -1.10
N ALA A 20 5.51 3.36 -1.27
CA ALA A 20 5.93 2.51 -2.38
C ALA A 20 4.71 1.98 -3.12
N LYS A 21 4.68 2.16 -4.45
CA LYS A 21 3.64 1.59 -5.31
C LYS A 21 4.12 0.25 -5.86
N LEU A 22 3.35 -0.81 -5.62
CA LEU A 22 3.62 -2.13 -6.17
C LEU A 22 2.52 -2.55 -7.15
N ASN A 23 2.90 -2.99 -8.34
CA ASN A 23 1.99 -3.64 -9.27
C ASN A 23 1.95 -5.16 -8.99
N ILE A 24 0.76 -5.67 -8.63
CA ILE A 24 0.54 -7.09 -8.37
C ILE A 24 0.56 -7.95 -9.64
N ASP A 25 0.24 -7.39 -10.81
CA ASP A 25 0.25 -8.10 -12.09
C ASP A 25 1.68 -8.51 -12.48
N GLN A 26 2.65 -7.66 -12.12
CA GLN A 26 4.07 -7.94 -12.30
C GLN A 26 4.66 -8.78 -11.16
N ASN A 27 3.95 -8.92 -10.03
CA ASN A 27 4.43 -9.58 -8.82
C ASN A 27 3.35 -10.52 -8.25
N PRO A 28 2.95 -11.59 -8.98
CA PRO A 28 1.77 -12.40 -8.66
C PRO A 28 1.84 -13.10 -7.31
N GLY A 29 3.05 -13.35 -6.77
CA GLY A 29 3.23 -13.92 -5.43
C GLY A 29 2.95 -12.96 -4.27
N THR A 30 2.89 -11.64 -4.53
CA THR A 30 2.75 -10.66 -3.46
C THR A 30 1.34 -10.59 -2.90
N ALA A 31 0.33 -10.68 -3.77
CA ALA A 31 -1.07 -10.65 -3.37
C ALA A 31 -1.42 -11.79 -2.38
N PRO A 32 -1.13 -13.08 -2.68
CA PRO A 32 -1.39 -14.16 -1.72
C PRO A 32 -0.52 -14.07 -0.48
N LYS A 33 0.75 -13.61 -0.59
CA LYS A 33 1.66 -13.45 0.57
C LYS A 33 1.09 -12.52 1.64
N TYR A 34 0.42 -11.43 1.25
CA TYR A 34 -0.18 -10.46 2.18
C TYR A 34 -1.70 -10.57 2.26
N GLY A 35 -2.31 -11.62 1.71
CA GLY A 35 -3.77 -11.81 1.75
C GLY A 35 -4.57 -10.73 1.01
N ILE A 36 -3.99 -10.08 -0.01
CA ILE A 36 -4.65 -9.07 -0.83
C ILE A 36 -5.70 -9.76 -1.71
N ARG A 37 -6.97 -9.45 -1.48
CA ARG A 37 -8.12 -10.03 -2.20
C ARG A 37 -8.80 -9.04 -3.16
N GLY A 38 -8.35 -7.80 -3.19
CA GLY A 38 -8.91 -6.76 -4.04
C GLY A 38 -7.96 -5.56 -4.16
N ILE A 39 -8.09 -4.83 -5.25
CA ILE A 39 -7.38 -3.57 -5.48
C ILE A 39 -8.38 -2.41 -5.45
N PRO A 40 -8.00 -1.24 -4.92
CA PRO A 40 -6.72 -0.92 -4.26
C PRO A 40 -6.64 -1.48 -2.82
N THR A 41 -5.45 -1.92 -2.39
CA THR A 41 -5.16 -2.27 -0.98
C THR A 41 -3.94 -1.51 -0.51
N LEU A 42 -4.01 -0.94 0.69
CA LEU A 42 -2.91 -0.24 1.35
C LEU A 42 -2.36 -1.12 2.47
N LEU A 43 -1.05 -1.29 2.50
CA LEU A 43 -0.32 -2.01 3.53
C LEU A 43 0.61 -1.02 4.23
N LEU A 44 0.47 -0.89 5.55
CA LEU A 44 1.38 -0.12 6.37
C LEU A 44 2.39 -1.07 7.01
N PHE A 45 3.67 -0.81 6.78
CA PHE A 45 4.75 -1.57 7.39
C PHE A 45 5.36 -0.76 8.54
N LYS A 46 5.62 -1.42 9.67
CA LYS A 46 6.34 -0.84 10.81
C LYS A 46 7.33 -1.89 11.31
N ASN A 47 8.61 -1.51 11.41
CA ASN A 47 9.68 -2.41 11.86
C ASN A 47 9.79 -3.73 11.06
N GLY A 48 9.44 -3.71 9.78
CA GLY A 48 9.49 -4.90 8.90
C GLY A 48 8.25 -5.80 8.95
N GLU A 49 7.28 -5.50 9.82
CA GLU A 49 6.02 -6.23 9.92
C GLU A 49 4.84 -5.40 9.38
N VAL A 50 3.78 -6.09 8.95
CA VAL A 50 2.54 -5.42 8.53
C VAL A 50 1.81 -4.91 9.77
N ALA A 51 1.84 -3.60 9.96
CA ALA A 51 1.19 -2.92 11.08
C ALA A 51 -0.31 -2.70 10.83
N ALA A 52 -0.70 -2.46 9.58
CA ALA A 52 -2.10 -2.30 9.20
C ALA A 52 -2.34 -2.69 7.74
N THR A 53 -3.53 -3.21 7.46
CA THR A 53 -4.01 -3.48 6.10
C THR A 53 -5.35 -2.80 5.92
N GLN A 54 -5.46 -1.93 4.92
CA GLN A 54 -6.71 -1.27 4.54
C GLN A 54 -7.09 -1.76 3.14
N SER A 55 -8.04 -2.70 3.07
CA SER A 55 -8.63 -3.08 1.78
C SER A 55 -9.60 -1.98 1.34
N GLY A 56 -9.29 -1.29 0.25
CA GLY A 56 -10.12 -0.23 -0.31
C GLY A 56 -11.33 -0.81 -1.04
N ARG A 57 -12.31 -1.31 -0.30
CA ARG A 57 -13.65 -1.57 -0.83
C ARG A 57 -14.47 -0.30 -0.62
N THR A 58 -14.51 0.57 -1.62
CA THR A 58 -15.48 1.66 -1.66
C THR A 58 -16.88 1.03 -1.75
N VAL A 59 -17.69 1.20 -0.70
CA VAL A 59 -19.15 1.13 -0.84
C VAL A 59 -19.68 2.47 -1.29
#